data_AF-A0A2N5M5Y6-F1
#
_entry.id   AF-A0A2N5M5Y6-F1
#
_cell.length_a   1.000
_cell.length_b   1.000
_cell.length_c   1.000
_cell.angle_alpha   90.00
_cell.angle_beta   90.00
_cell.angle_gamma   90.00
#
_symmetry.space_group_name_H-M   'P 1'
#
loop_
_entity.id
_entity.type
_entity.pdbx_description
1 polymer ?
#
loop_
_entity_poly.entity_id
_entity_poly.type
_entity_poly.pdbx_seq_one_letter_code
_entity_poly.pdbx_strand_id
1 'polypeptide(L)' 'MFVVHYYENKDLLLSQLRQSVPEVGDALSIKGKKGKVSEVQSIDERRVHVHVVLDKVIKNKSTLNSLKRPRR' A
#
# COMPACT_ATOMS: atom_id res chain seq x y z
N MET A 1 1.32 5.69 21.55
CA MET A 1 1.18 4.50 20.68
C MET A 1 -0.22 4.54 20.08
N PHE A 2 -0.32 4.55 18.75
CA PHE A 2 -1.52 4.85 17.98
C PHE A 2 -1.97 3.63 17.18
N VAL A 3 -3.27 3.42 17.07
CA VAL A 3 -3.86 2.47 16.12
C VAL A 3 -4.03 3.21 14.81
N VAL A 4 -3.25 2.82 13.80
CA VAL A 4 -3.25 3.45 12.48
C VAL A 4 -3.96 2.52 11.49
N HIS A 5 -5.07 3.01 10.95
CA HIS A 5 -5.86 2.35 9.91
C HIS A 5 -5.53 2.97 8.56
N TYR A 6 -4.96 2.19 7.65
CA TYR A 6 -4.62 2.62 6.30
C TYR A 6 -5.77 2.29 5.34
N TYR A 7 -6.26 3.31 4.65
CA TYR A 7 -7.35 3.23 3.70
C TYR A 7 -6.90 3.64 2.30
N GLU A 8 -7.40 2.93 1.29
CA GLU A 8 -7.37 3.40 -0.09
C GLU A 8 -8.82 3.51 -0.55
N ASN A 9 -9.25 4.72 -0.91
CA ASN A 9 -10.66 5.07 -1.12
C ASN A 9 -11.52 4.71 0.11
N LYS A 10 -12.28 3.60 0.05
CA LYS A 10 -13.14 3.09 1.13
C LYS A 10 -12.67 1.74 1.69
N ASP A 11 -11.58 1.19 1.16
CA ASP A 11 -11.08 -0.13 1.51
C ASP A 11 -10.02 -0.04 2.60
N LEU A 12 -10.21 -0.77 3.69
CA LEU A 12 -9.20 -0.91 4.75
C LEU A 12 -8.08 -1.85 4.27
N LEU A 13 -6.91 -1.30 4.02
CA LEU A 13 -5.75 -2.05 3.55
C LEU A 13 -5.00 -2.74 4.68
N LEU A 14 -4.71 -2.01 5.76
CA LEU A 14 -3.92 -2.47 6.89
C LEU A 14 -4.35 -1.75 8.16
N SER A 15 -4.40 -2.47 9.26
CA SER A 15 -4.54 -1.90 10.60
C SER A 15 -3.33 -2.33 11.40
N GLN A 16 -2.62 -1.36 12.00
CA GLN A 16 -1.46 -1.67 12.81
C GLN A 16 -1.27 -0.69 13.95
N LEU A 17 -0.71 -1.18 15.05
CA LEU A 17 -0.29 -0.35 16.16
C LEU A 17 1.09 0.24 15.84
N ARG A 18 1.21 1.57 15.89
CA ARG A 18 2.46 2.29 15.59
C ARG A 18 2.83 3.25 16.70
N GLN A 19 4.13 3.52 16.86
CA GLN A 19 4.59 4.54 17.81
C GLN A 19 4.37 5.96 17.28
N SER A 20 4.46 6.16 15.96
CA SER A 20 4.29 7.43 15.27
C SER A 20 3.25 7.35 14.15
N VAL A 21 2.65 8.49 13.84
CA VAL A 21 1.69 8.65 12.73
C VAL A 21 2.45 9.11 11.48
N PRO A 22 2.19 8.52 10.29
CA PRO A 22 2.78 8.99 9.03
C PRO A 22 2.32 10.41 8.69
N GLU A 23 3.15 11.17 7.96
CA GLU A 23 2.78 12.51 7.48
C GLU A 23 2.25 12.49 6.05
N VAL A 24 1.51 13.54 5.68
CA VAL A 24 1.00 13.70 4.32
C VAL A 24 2.18 13.82 3.36
N GLY A 25 2.19 12.97 2.34
CA GLY A 25 3.25 12.90 1.36
C GLY A 25 4.37 11.90 1.67
N ASP A 26 4.35 11.23 2.81
CA ASP A 26 5.30 10.17 3.11
C ASP A 26 5.16 9.01 2.12
N ALA A 27 6.32 8.50 1.68
CA ALA A 27 6.41 7.28 0.90
C ALA A 27 6.36 6.06 1.82
N LEU A 28 5.48 5.11 1.51
CA LEU A 28 5.30 3.92 2.33
C LEU A 28 5.00 2.69 1.47
N SER A 29 5.23 1.52 2.06
CA SER A 29 4.90 0.25 1.43
C SER A 29 3.89 -0.48 2.30
N ILE A 30 2.70 -0.75 1.75
CA ILE A 30 1.64 -1.49 2.43
C ILE A 30 1.46 -2.82 1.71
N LYS A 31 1.67 -3.92 2.45
CA LYS A 31 1.51 -5.29 1.93
C LYS A 31 2.30 -5.52 0.62
N GLY A 32 3.52 -5.00 0.54
CA GLY A 32 4.41 -5.15 -0.61
C GLY A 32 4.11 -4.23 -1.80
N LYS A 33 3.11 -3.35 -1.69
CA LYS A 33 2.80 -2.32 -2.69
C LYS A 33 3.32 -0.97 -2.22
N LYS A 34 4.06 -0.28 -3.09
CA LYS A 34 4.49 1.10 -2.85
C LYS A 34 3.29 2.04 -2.96
N GLY A 35 3.34 3.13 -2.21
CA GLY A 35 2.32 4.17 -2.24
C GLY A 35 2.75 5.40 -1.45
N LYS A 36 1.87 6.37 -1.41
CA LYS A 36 2.09 7.66 -0.76
C LYS A 36 0.89 8.05 0.09
N VAL A 37 1.13 8.68 1.24
CA VAL A 37 0.06 9.23 2.09
C VAL A 37 -0.58 10.42 1.37
N SER A 38 -1.90 10.38 1.22
CA SER A 38 -2.69 11.49 0.67
C SER A 38 -3.32 12.35 1.76
N GLU A 39 -3.82 11.73 2.84
CA GLU A 39 -4.54 12.43 3.89
C GLU A 39 -4.39 11.68 5.22
N VAL A 40 -4.38 12.43 6.32
CA VAL A 40 -4.32 11.88 7.68
C VAL A 40 -5.45 12.49 8.49
N GLN A 41 -6.37 11.66 8.97
CA GLN A 41 -7.51 12.03 9.78
C GLN A 41 -7.38 11.42 11.17
N SER A 42 -7.33 12.26 12.20
CA SER A 42 -7.36 11.81 13.59
C SER A 42 -8.82 11.66 14.01
N ILE A 43 -9.24 10.43 14.34
CA ILE A 43 -10.62 10.17 14.78
C ILE A 43 -10.73 10.32 16.30
N ASP A 44 -9.81 9.68 17.02
CA ASP A 44 -9.71 9.73 18.47
C ASP A 44 -8.27 10.05 18.87
N GLU A 45 -8.04 10.28 20.16
CA GLU A 45 -6.69 10.51 20.73
C GLU A 45 -5.67 9.41 20.39
N ARG A 46 -6.15 8.18 20.14
CA ARG A 46 -5.30 7.02 19.87
C ARG A 46 -5.60 6.33 18.53
N ARG A 47 -6.59 6.79 17.77
CA ARG A 47 -7.00 6.16 16.50
C ARG A 47 -6.87 7.15 15.36
N VAL A 48 -6.13 6.74 14.33
CA VAL A 48 -5.83 7.57 13.17
C VAL A 48 -6.15 6.82 11.90
N HIS A 49 -6.89 7.46 11.02
CA HIS A 49 -7.17 7.01 9.67
C HIS A 49 -6.20 7.68 8.71
N VAL A 50 -5.47 6.88 7.94
CA VAL A 50 -4.49 7.35 6.98
C VAL A 50 -4.95 6.92 5.60
N HIS A 51 -5.27 7.89 4.75
CA HIS A 51 -5.57 7.63 3.35
C HIS A 51 -4.28 7.61 2.54
N VAL A 52 -4.18 6.60 1.68
CA VAL A 52 -2.99 6.28 0.89
C VAL A 52 -3.40 5.96 -0.52
N VAL A 53 -2.57 6.41 -1.46
CA VAL A 53 -2.68 6.08 -2.88
C VAL A 53 -1.57 5.08 -3.18
N LEU A 54 -1.96 3.86 -3.56
CA LEU A 54 -1.00 2.83 -3.95
C LEU A 54 -0.67 2.95 -5.43
N ASP A 55 0.59 2.68 -5.75
CA ASP A 55 1.01 2.56 -7.13
C ASP A 55 0.37 1.33 -7.76
N LYS A 56 -0.13 1.50 -8.99
CA LYS A 56 -0.68 0.40 -9.76
C LYS A 56 0.41 -0.64 -9.98
N VAL A 57 0.20 -1.84 -9.42
CA VAL A 57 1.10 -2.97 -9.67
C VAL A 57 0.96 -3.36 -11.14
N ILE A 58 1.87 -2.86 -11.97
CA ILE A 58 2.03 -3.34 -13.34
C ILE A 58 2.60 -4.76 -13.20
N LYS A 59 1.70 -5.75 -13.18
CA LYS A 59 2.10 -7.12 -13.43
C LYS A 59 2.61 -7.11 -14.87
N ASN A 60 3.92 -7.03 -15.05
CA ASN A 60 4.53 -7.42 -16.30
C ASN A 60 4.04 -8.84 -16.53
N LYS A 61 3.09 -9.01 -17.46
CA LYS A 61 2.77 -10.32 -18.01
C LYS A 61 4.09 -10.79 -18.60
N SER A 62 4.83 -11.61 -17.87
CA SER A 62 5.89 -12.41 -18.45
C SER A 62 5.21 -13.21 -19.55
N THR A 63 5.36 -12.76 -20.78
CA THR A 63 4.84 -13.43 -21.95
C THR A 63 5.42 -14.84 -21.96
N LEU A 64 4.56 -15.82 -21.75
CA LEU A 64 4.75 -17.20 -22.20
C LEU A 64 5.17 -17.15 -23.68
N ASN A 65 6.45 -17.37 -23.99
CA ASN A 65 6.94 -17.96 -25.24
C ASN A 65 8.47 -17.82 -25.35
N SER A 66 9.23 -18.67 -24.64
CA SER A 66 10.53 -19.11 -25.17
C SER A 66 10.30 -20.41 -25.93
N LEU A 67 9.90 -20.23 -27.18
CA LEU A 67 10.05 -21.11 -28.34
C LEU A 67 10.52 -22.56 -28.04
N LYS A 68 9.59 -23.50 -28.31
CA LYS A 68 9.90 -24.89 -28.66
C LYS A 68 11.11 -24.93 -29.61
N ARG A 69 12.23 -25.50 -29.15
CA ARG A 69 13.30 -25.93 -30.06
C ARG A 69 13.08 -27.43 -30.32
N PRO A 70 12.65 -27.87 -31.52
CA PRO A 70 12.65 -29.30 -31.82
C PRO A 70 14.10 -29.78 -31.83
N ARG A 71 14.41 -30.80 -31.03
CA ARG A 71 15.66 -31.55 -31.13
C ARG A 71 15.56 -32.39 -32.41
N ARG A 72 16.47 -32.12 -33.37
CA ARG A 72 16.74 -32.98 -34.52
C ARG A 72 17.48 -34.23 -34.07
#